data_AF-A0A834EC12-F1
#
_entry.id   AF-A0A834EC12-F1
#
_cell.length_a   1.000
_cell.length_b   1.000
_cell.length_c   1.000
_cell.angle_alpha   90.00
_cell.angle_beta   90.00
_cell.angle_gamma   90.00
#
_symmetry.space_group_name_H-M   'P 1'
#
loop_
_entity.id
_entity.type
_entity.pdbx_description
1 polymer ?
#
loop_
_entity_poly.entity_id
_entity_poly.type
_entity_poly.pdbx_seq_one_letter_code
_entity_poly.pdbx_strand_id
1 'polypeptide(L)'
;MHGHGGYDSDFSDDEHCGESSKRKKRTGEDDLLLQKPFQKEKHGKVVHKQVAAELLDREEARNRRFHLIAMDAYQRHTKFVNDYILYYGGKKEDFRRSGENDKTDMDVIRENHRFLWNEEDEMDMNW
;
A
#
# COMPACT_ATOMS: atom_id res chain seq x y z
N MET A 1 9.34 -63.05 9.75
CA MET A 1 8.92 -61.63 9.81
C MET A 1 9.40 -60.95 8.54
N HIS A 2 8.47 -60.37 7.77
CA HIS A 2 8.77 -59.65 6.52
C HIS A 2 8.94 -58.15 6.83
N GLY A 3 9.94 -57.53 6.22
CA GLY A 3 10.13 -56.08 6.30
C GLY A 3 11.48 -55.61 5.76
N HIS A 4 11.86 -56.02 4.55
CA HIS A 4 12.92 -55.35 3.80
C HIS A 4 12.29 -54.16 3.07
N GLY A 5 12.80 -52.96 3.32
CA GLY A 5 12.33 -51.73 2.71
C GLY A 5 13.33 -50.59 2.94
N GLY A 6 14.54 -50.76 2.42
CA GLY A 6 15.52 -49.68 2.31
C GLY A 6 15.08 -48.76 1.17
N TYR A 7 14.64 -47.56 1.52
CA TYR A 7 14.47 -46.47 0.56
C TYR A 7 15.81 -45.73 0.51
N ASP A 8 16.65 -46.16 -0.41
CA ASP A 8 17.86 -45.46 -0.82
C ASP A 8 17.46 -44.48 -1.93
N SER A 9 17.37 -43.21 -1.60
CA SER A 9 17.09 -42.16 -2.57
C SER A 9 18.41 -41.70 -3.20
N ASP A 10 18.98 -42.55 -4.05
CA ASP A 10 20.02 -42.17 -5.01
C ASP A 10 19.36 -41.91 -6.36
N PHE A 11 18.96 -40.65 -6.59
CA PHE A 11 18.76 -40.15 -7.93
C PHE A 11 19.92 -39.23 -8.27
N SER A 12 21.11 -39.82 -8.34
CA SER A 12 22.24 -39.29 -9.10
C SER A 12 22.08 -39.71 -10.55
N ASP A 13 21.55 -38.82 -11.40
CA ASP A 13 21.70 -38.93 -12.86
C ASP A 13 22.70 -37.86 -13.30
N ASP A 14 23.98 -38.23 -13.29
CA ASP A 14 25.06 -37.42 -13.85
C ASP A 14 25.58 -38.05 -15.15
N GLU A 15 25.73 -37.16 -16.13
CA GLU A 15 26.47 -37.22 -17.40
C GLU A 15 26.12 -38.18 -18.57
N HIS A 16 25.60 -37.51 -19.63
CA HIS A 16 26.20 -37.39 -20.97
C HIS A 16 26.01 -38.54 -21.99
N CYS A 17 25.04 -38.36 -22.89
CA CYS A 17 25.17 -38.84 -24.26
C CYS A 17 24.47 -37.87 -25.23
N GLY A 18 25.27 -37.12 -25.99
CA GLY A 18 24.76 -36.34 -27.10
C GLY A 18 24.32 -37.26 -28.23
N GLU A 19 23.08 -37.15 -28.65
CA GLU A 19 22.71 -37.32 -30.05
C GLU A 19 21.31 -36.75 -30.29
N SER A 20 21.16 -36.08 -31.42
CA SER A 20 19.96 -35.37 -31.85
C SER A 20 18.72 -36.29 -31.85
N SER A 21 17.86 -36.14 -30.85
CA SER A 21 16.54 -36.77 -30.83
C SER A 21 15.66 -36.15 -31.91
N LYS A 22 15.62 -36.82 -33.08
CA LYS A 22 14.64 -36.59 -34.14
C LYS A 22 13.26 -36.46 -33.49
N ARG A 23 12.74 -35.24 -33.47
CA ARG A 23 11.41 -34.90 -32.99
C ARG A 23 10.42 -35.62 -33.90
N LYS A 24 10.00 -36.82 -33.49
CA LYS A 24 9.02 -37.65 -34.22
C LYS A 24 7.77 -36.79 -34.38
N LYS A 25 7.48 -36.37 -35.61
CA LYS A 25 6.30 -35.56 -35.92
C LYS A 25 5.09 -36.42 -35.56
N ARG A 26 4.38 -36.03 -34.50
CA ARG A 26 3.09 -36.63 -34.12
C ARG A 26 2.15 -36.46 -35.32
N THR A 27 1.64 -37.57 -35.83
CA THR A 27 0.62 -37.58 -36.88
C THR A 27 -0.69 -37.05 -36.30
N GLY A 28 -1.47 -36.29 -37.08
CA GLY A 28 -2.71 -35.67 -36.60
C GLY A 28 -3.74 -36.67 -36.04
N GLU A 29 -3.60 -37.95 -36.38
CA GLU A 29 -4.41 -39.05 -35.84
C GLU A 29 -4.16 -39.29 -34.34
N ASP A 30 -2.93 -39.10 -33.84
CA ASP A 30 -2.59 -39.27 -32.43
C ASP A 30 -3.19 -38.17 -31.53
N ASP A 31 -3.50 -37.01 -32.11
CA ASP A 31 -4.11 -35.88 -31.40
C ASP A 31 -5.62 -36.09 -31.20
N LEU A 32 -6.28 -36.85 -32.10
CA LEU A 32 -7.69 -37.22 -31.95
C LEU A 32 -7.90 -38.25 -30.83
N LEU A 33 -6.94 -39.16 -30.63
CA LEU A 33 -6.98 -40.15 -29.55
C LEU A 33 -6.70 -39.55 -28.17
N LEU A 34 -6.12 -38.35 -28.11
CA LEU A 34 -5.80 -37.63 -26.87
C LEU A 34 -6.89 -36.65 -26.42
N GLN A 35 -7.98 -36.52 -27.18
CA GLN A 35 -9.09 -35.64 -26.82
C GLN A 35 -9.94 -36.32 -25.74
N LYS A 36 -9.85 -35.83 -24.50
CA LYS A 36 -10.66 -36.35 -23.39
C LYS A 36 -12.12 -35.99 -23.62
N PRO A 37 -13.08 -36.91 -23.38
CA PRO A 37 -14.50 -36.71 -23.69
C PRO A 37 -15.17 -35.57 -22.89
N PHE A 38 -14.53 -35.08 -21.83
CA PHE A 38 -14.99 -33.97 -21.00
C PHE A 38 -14.19 -32.66 -21.21
N GLN A 39 -13.29 -32.60 -22.19
CA GLN A 39 -12.62 -31.35 -22.54
C GLN A 39 -13.62 -30.41 -23.19
N LYS A 40 -14.18 -29.50 -22.37
CA LYS A 40 -14.93 -28.34 -22.84
C LYS A 40 -14.04 -27.53 -23.79
N GLU A 41 -14.65 -26.92 -24.81
CA GLU A 41 -13.95 -25.96 -25.67
C GLU A 41 -13.19 -24.95 -24.81
N LYS A 42 -11.90 -24.80 -25.12
CA LYS A 42 -11.04 -23.83 -24.44
C LYS A 42 -11.71 -22.47 -24.57
N HIS A 43 -12.19 -21.96 -23.45
CA HIS A 43 -12.89 -20.68 -23.39
C HIS A 43 -12.00 -19.59 -23.97
N GLY A 44 -12.62 -18.57 -24.59
CA GLY A 44 -11.96 -17.56 -25.41
C GLY A 44 -10.67 -17.00 -24.80
N LYS A 45 -9.72 -16.65 -25.68
CA LYS A 45 -8.38 -16.14 -25.35
C LYS A 45 -8.44 -15.13 -24.21
N VAL A 46 -8.06 -15.56 -23.00
CA VAL A 46 -7.89 -14.66 -21.86
C VAL A 46 -6.72 -13.73 -22.18
N VAL A 47 -6.85 -12.45 -21.82
CA VAL A 47 -5.82 -11.44 -22.05
C VAL A 47 -4.51 -11.87 -21.37
N HIS A 48 -3.36 -11.57 -21.98
CA HIS A 48 -2.04 -11.92 -21.44
C HIS A 48 -1.91 -11.44 -19.97
N LYS A 49 -1.34 -12.29 -19.11
CA LYS A 49 -1.23 -12.04 -17.66
C LYS A 49 -0.64 -10.66 -17.32
N GLN A 50 0.32 -10.18 -18.11
CA GLN A 50 0.92 -8.86 -17.92
C GLN A 50 -0.08 -7.73 -18.14
N VAL A 51 -0.90 -7.81 -19.19
CA VAL A 51 -1.93 -6.81 -19.49
C VAL A 51 -3.01 -6.83 -18.41
N ALA A 52 -3.36 -8.02 -17.89
CA ALA A 52 -4.28 -8.12 -16.76
C ALA A 52 -3.72 -7.46 -15.48
N ALA A 53 -2.43 -7.66 -15.19
CA ALA A 53 -1.76 -7.04 -14.06
C ALA A 53 -1.69 -5.51 -14.19
N GLU A 54 -1.34 -5.00 -15.37
CA GLU A 54 -1.26 -3.55 -15.63
C GLU A 54 -2.63 -2.87 -15.48
N LEU A 55 -3.71 -3.51 -15.96
CA LEU A 55 -5.07 -3.01 -15.79
C LEU A 55 -5.50 -3.00 -14.31
N LEU A 56 -5.08 -4.00 -13.54
CA LEU A 56 -5.34 -4.06 -12.10
C LEU A 56 -4.63 -2.91 -11.37
N ASP A 57 -3.34 -2.71 -11.61
CA ASP A 57 -2.56 -1.64 -11.00
C ASP A 57 -3.17 -0.25 -11.29
N ARG A 58 -3.63 -0.05 -12.53
CA ARG A 58 -4.32 1.17 -12.96
C ARG A 58 -5.66 1.37 -12.26
N GLU A 59 -6.45 0.32 -12.09
CA GLU A 59 -7.72 0.38 -11.36
C GLU A 59 -7.49 0.68 -9.88
N GLU A 60 -6.53 0.02 -9.24
CA GLU A 60 -6.20 0.28 -7.85
C GLU A 60 -5.70 1.71 -7.62
N ALA A 61 -4.90 2.25 -8.53
CA ALA A 61 -4.46 3.65 -8.45
C ALA A 61 -5.66 4.62 -8.47
N ARG A 62 -6.68 4.29 -9.28
CA ARG A 62 -7.93 5.05 -9.33
C ARG A 62 -8.72 4.89 -8.04
N ASN A 63 -8.85 3.66 -7.54
CA ASN A 63 -9.60 3.35 -6.34
C ASN A 63 -8.97 4.01 -5.09
N ARG A 64 -7.63 4.02 -4.99
CA ARG A 64 -6.89 4.76 -3.95
C ARG A 64 -7.21 6.26 -3.98
N ARG A 65 -7.26 6.87 -5.16
CA ARG A 65 -7.63 8.28 -5.32
C ARG A 65 -9.08 8.53 -4.92
N PHE A 66 -10.02 7.71 -5.37
CA PHE A 66 -11.42 7.83 -5.00
C PHE A 66 -11.63 7.68 -3.51
N HIS A 67 -10.96 6.72 -2.87
CA HIS A 67 -11.03 6.52 -1.43
C HIS A 67 -10.54 7.76 -0.66
N LEU A 68 -9.45 8.37 -1.08
CA LEU A 68 -8.95 9.62 -0.47
C LEU A 68 -9.87 10.81 -0.70
N ILE A 69 -10.61 10.87 -1.81
CA ILE A 69 -11.55 11.97 -2.07
C ILE A 69 -12.86 11.77 -1.29
N ALA A 70 -13.30 10.52 -1.14
CA ALA A 70 -14.54 10.17 -0.45
C ALA A 70 -14.45 10.26 1.08
N MET A 71 -13.25 10.16 1.65
CA MET A 71 -13.05 10.28 3.10
C MET A 71 -13.34 11.69 3.61
N ASP A 72 -13.87 11.76 4.83
CA ASP A 72 -13.98 13.01 5.57
C ASP A 72 -12.60 13.63 5.89
N ALA A 73 -12.54 14.94 6.08
CA ALA A 73 -11.31 15.67 6.39
C ALA A 73 -10.55 15.07 7.59
N TYR A 74 -11.26 14.71 8.66
CA TYR A 74 -10.65 14.12 9.85
C TYR A 74 -10.08 12.72 9.57
N GLN A 75 -10.81 11.92 8.79
CA GLN A 75 -10.38 10.58 8.39
C GLN A 75 -9.12 10.64 7.51
N ARG A 76 -9.09 11.56 6.54
CA ARG A 76 -7.91 11.79 5.68
C ARG A 76 -6.69 12.16 6.50
N HIS A 77 -6.84 13.10 7.43
CA HIS A 77 -5.76 13.50 8.33
C HIS A 77 -5.26 12.30 9.16
N THR A 78 -6.16 11.52 9.75
CA THR A 78 -5.81 10.36 10.56
C THR A 78 -5.03 9.33 9.74
N LYS A 79 -5.47 9.03 8.50
CA LYS A 79 -4.76 8.14 7.59
C LYS A 79 -3.34 8.65 7.32
N PHE A 80 -3.19 9.93 6.95
CA PHE A 80 -1.87 10.49 6.61
C PHE A 80 -0.90 10.51 7.79
N VAL A 81 -1.38 10.83 8.99
CA VAL A 81 -0.54 10.79 10.19
C VAL A 81 -0.06 9.36 10.47
N ASN A 82 -0.95 8.37 10.36
CA ASN A 82 -0.58 6.97 10.56
C ASN A 82 0.42 6.47 9.50
N ASP A 83 0.18 6.80 8.23
CA ASP A 83 1.06 6.45 7.12
C ASP A 83 2.45 7.08 7.30
N TYR A 84 2.51 8.33 7.77
CA TYR A 84 3.75 9.04 8.06
C TYR A 84 4.54 8.33 9.17
N ILE A 85 3.88 8.00 10.30
CA ILE A 85 4.50 7.27 11.41
C ILE A 85 4.99 5.89 10.96
N LEU A 86 4.23 5.18 10.13
CA LEU A 86 4.61 3.84 9.65
C LEU A 86 5.85 3.88 8.74
N TYR A 87 5.96 4.88 7.86
CA TYR A 87 7.04 4.94 6.88
C TYR A 87 8.33 5.56 7.43
N TYR A 88 8.21 6.66 8.19
CA TYR A 88 9.37 7.39 8.71
C TYR A 88 9.72 7.05 10.16
N GLY A 89 8.85 6.31 10.85
CA GLY A 89 8.95 6.12 12.30
C GLY A 89 8.48 7.35 13.09
N GLY A 90 8.49 7.23 14.42
CA GLY A 90 8.05 8.27 15.35
C GLY A 90 6.85 7.84 16.19
N LYS A 91 6.38 8.74 17.05
CA LYS A 91 5.21 8.51 17.91
C LYS A 91 4.18 9.59 17.68
N LYS A 92 2.91 9.26 17.91
CA LYS A 92 1.83 10.26 17.86
C LYS A 92 2.05 11.42 18.85
N GLU A 93 2.79 11.15 19.93
CA GLU A 93 3.12 12.13 20.96
C GLU A 93 4.05 13.24 20.46
N ASP A 94 4.83 12.98 19.41
CA ASP A 94 5.76 13.96 18.81
C ASP A 94 5.01 15.08 18.07
N PHE A 95 3.73 14.87 17.73
CA PHE A 95 2.86 15.89 17.11
C PHE A 95 2.22 16.84 18.12
N ARG A 96 2.56 16.75 19.41
CA ARG A 96 2.06 17.71 20.42
C ARG A 96 2.65 19.09 20.16
N ARG A 97 1.78 20.08 19.97
CA ARG A 97 2.16 21.49 19.90
C ARG A 97 2.83 21.92 21.20
N SER A 98 4.00 22.57 21.11
CA SER A 98 4.60 23.26 22.24
C SER A 98 3.82 24.56 22.49
N GLY A 99 3.21 24.67 23.67
CA GLY A 99 2.49 25.87 24.11
C GLY A 99 3.39 26.93 24.76
N GLU A 100 4.71 26.73 24.75
CA GLU A 100 5.67 27.59 25.46
C GLU A 100 5.66 29.04 24.95
N ASN A 101 5.32 29.24 23.68
CA ASN A 101 5.26 30.56 23.04
C ASN A 101 3.82 31.04 22.79
N ASP A 102 2.83 30.34 23.34
CA ASP A 102 1.43 30.69 23.13
C ASP A 102 1.08 31.90 24.00
N LYS A 103 0.90 33.06 23.36
CA LYS A 103 0.38 34.25 24.03
C LYS A 103 -1.12 34.14 24.17
N THR A 104 -1.61 34.25 25.40
CA THR A 104 -3.03 34.33 25.68
C THR A 104 -3.51 35.77 25.47
N ASP A 105 -4.78 35.98 25.15
CA ASP A 105 -5.39 37.31 25.06
C ASP A 105 -5.10 38.17 26.31
N MET A 106 -5.09 37.54 27.48
CA MET A 106 -4.67 38.14 28.75
C MET A 106 -3.22 38.65 28.76
N ASP A 107 -2.29 37.93 28.15
CA ASP A 107 -0.89 38.35 28.08
C ASP A 107 -0.71 39.52 27.12
N VAL A 108 -1.44 39.50 26.01
CA VAL A 108 -1.48 40.61 25.04
C VAL A 108 -2.02 41.89 25.69
N ILE A 109 -3.09 41.77 26.48
CA ILE A 109 -3.65 42.90 27.24
C ILE A 109 -2.62 43.40 28.27
N ARG A 110 -1.98 42.52 29.04
CA ARG A 110 -0.94 42.94 30.00
C ARG A 110 0.29 43.58 29.35
N GLU A 111 0.67 43.18 28.14
CA GLU A 111 1.76 43.83 27.40
C GLU A 111 1.36 45.20 26.83
N ASN A 112 0.11 45.33 26.37
CA ASN A 112 -0.37 46.50 25.60
C ASN A 112 -1.37 47.37 26.36
N HIS A 113 -1.61 47.14 27.65
CA HIS A 113 -2.48 47.96 28.50
C HIS A 113 -1.85 49.34 28.78
N ARG A 114 -1.59 50.10 27.73
CA ARG A 114 -1.52 51.55 27.83
C ARG A 114 -2.97 52.00 27.96
N PHE A 115 -3.47 52.04 29.19
CA PHE A 115 -4.64 52.85 29.49
C PHE A 115 -4.35 54.23 28.88
N LEU A 116 -5.25 54.72 28.05
CA LEU A 116 -5.11 56.01 27.38
C LEU A 116 -5.17 57.19 28.37
N TRP A 117 -5.26 56.90 29.67
CA TRP A 117 -5.39 57.86 30.75
C TRP A 117 -4.14 57.73 31.61
N ASN A 118 -3.27 58.71 31.50
CA ASN A 118 -2.19 58.93 32.44
C ASN A 118 -2.78 59.59 33.70
N GLU A 119 -2.06 59.58 34.82
CA GLU A 119 -2.48 60.30 36.04
C GLU A 119 -2.74 61.80 35.77
N GLU A 120 -2.14 62.36 34.72
CA GLU A 120 -2.43 63.72 34.25
C GLU A 120 -3.83 63.87 33.63
N ASP A 121 -4.35 62.83 32.97
CA ASP A 121 -5.69 62.81 32.35
C ASP A 121 -6.80 62.67 33.41
N GLU A 122 -6.49 62.25 34.65
CA GLU A 122 -7.43 62.28 35.79
C GLU A 122 -7.67 63.71 36.31
N MET A 123 -6.71 64.63 36.15
CA MET A 123 -6.83 66.02 36.63
C MET A 123 -7.73 66.88 35.73
N ASP A 124 -7.95 66.48 34.47
CA ASP A 124 -8.84 67.15 33.52
C ASP A 124 -10.30 66.63 33.60
N MET A 125 -10.59 65.70 34.52
CA MET A 125 -11.96 65.24 34.81
C MET A 125 -12.70 66.19 35.75
N ASN A 126 -12.70 67.49 35.44
CA ASN A 126 -13.59 68.46 36.06
C ASN A 126 -14.75 68.72 35.09
N TRP A 127 -15.96 68.28 35.46
CA TRP A 127 -17.20 68.65 34.78
C TRP A 127 -17.48 70.15 34.94
#